data_AF-A0A662DUE8-F1
#
_entry.id   AF-A0A662DUE8-F1
#
_cell.length_a   1.000
_cell.length_b   1.000
_cell.length_c   1.000
_cell.angle_alpha   90.00
_cell.angle_beta   90.00
_cell.angle_gamma   90.00
#
_symmetry.space_group_name_H-M   'P 1'
#
loop_
_entity.id
_entity.type
_entity.pdbx_description
1 polymer ?
#
loop_
_entity_poly.entity_id
_entity_poly.type
_entity_poly.pdbx_seq_one_letter_code
_entity_poly.pdbx_strand_id
1 'polypeptide(L)'
;ADAGLKAFGMDHGNPSWDQGDVFFCSDEHITLAPHEMSDWSVGDRVRLWPAHVDPTVAQHEQFWIVDGDSIVDRWEIDLRGW
;
A
#
# COMPACT_ATOMS: atom_id res chain seq x y z
N ALA A 1 -6.14 -8.06 0.61
CA ALA A 1 -6.50 -6.64 0.73
C ALA A 1 -6.70 -6.03 -0.66
N ASP A 2 -7.18 -4.80 -0.74
CA ASP A 2 -7.67 -4.09 -1.93
C ASP A 2 -6.62 -3.20 -2.63
N ALA A 3 -5.33 -3.41 -2.36
CA ALA A 3 -4.23 -2.62 -2.91
C ALA A 3 -3.29 -3.49 -3.78
N GLY A 4 -3.56 -3.53 -5.09
CA GLY A 4 -2.81 -4.31 -6.08
C GLY A 4 -1.82 -3.50 -6.92
N LEU A 5 -1.54 -3.96 -8.15
CA LEU A 5 -0.64 -3.31 -9.13
C LEU A 5 -1.06 -1.89 -9.50
N LYS A 6 -2.34 -1.56 -9.39
CA LYS A 6 -2.84 -0.19 -9.60
C LYS A 6 -2.52 0.75 -8.43
N ALA A 7 -2.05 0.21 -7.31
CA ALA A 7 -1.66 0.97 -6.12
C ALA A 7 -0.15 0.97 -5.85
N PHE A 8 0.62 0.01 -6.41
CA PHE A 8 2.05 -0.15 -6.14
C PHE A 8 2.90 -0.26 -7.41
N GLY A 9 4.09 0.35 -7.39
CA GLY A 9 5.17 0.04 -8.34
C GLY A 9 5.84 -1.28 -7.95
N MET A 10 5.86 -2.24 -8.88
CA MET A 10 6.28 -3.64 -8.64
C MET A 10 7.53 -4.04 -9.44
N ASP A 11 8.23 -3.06 -10.02
CA ASP A 11 9.46 -3.26 -10.79
C ASP A 11 10.64 -3.75 -9.92
N HIS A 12 10.52 -3.65 -8.59
CA HIS A 12 11.49 -4.17 -7.61
C HIS A 12 10.87 -5.21 -6.65
N GLY A 13 9.79 -5.89 -7.07
CA GLY A 13 9.15 -6.96 -6.29
C GLY A 13 7.91 -6.50 -5.50
N ASN A 14 7.44 -7.37 -4.61
CA ASN A 14 6.23 -7.12 -3.80
C ASN A 14 6.45 -6.03 -2.75
N PRO A 15 5.40 -5.26 -2.37
CA PRO A 15 5.44 -4.50 -1.13
C PRO A 15 5.66 -5.44 0.06
N SER A 16 6.09 -4.88 1.20
CA SER A 16 6.21 -5.62 2.46
C SER A 16 5.11 -5.24 3.45
N TRP A 17 4.91 -6.13 4.42
CA TRP A 17 3.92 -5.97 5.47
C TRP A 17 4.53 -6.40 6.80
N ASP A 18 4.41 -5.59 7.84
CA ASP A 18 5.08 -5.87 9.13
C ASP A 18 4.42 -7.03 9.90
N GLN A 19 3.15 -7.33 9.60
CA GLN A 19 2.35 -8.31 10.32
C GLN A 19 2.26 -9.68 9.61
N GLY A 20 2.93 -9.86 8.47
CA GLY A 20 2.84 -11.11 7.73
C GLY A 20 3.57 -11.14 6.40
N ASP A 21 3.32 -12.21 5.65
CA ASP A 21 3.91 -12.45 4.33
C ASP A 21 3.06 -11.88 3.21
N VAL A 22 3.73 -11.37 2.17
CA VAL A 22 3.12 -10.92 0.92
C VAL A 22 3.46 -11.89 -0.21
N PHE A 23 2.45 -12.53 -0.79
CA PHE A 23 2.66 -13.51 -1.87
C PHE A 23 2.75 -12.87 -3.25
N PHE A 24 1.72 -12.13 -3.65
CA PHE A 24 1.66 -11.46 -4.95
C PHE A 24 0.58 -10.38 -4.99
N CYS A 25 0.73 -9.47 -5.95
CA CYS A 25 -0.26 -8.47 -6.32
C CYS A 25 -0.88 -8.82 -7.68
N SER A 26 -2.21 -8.90 -7.73
CA SER A 26 -2.99 -8.75 -8.97
C SER A 26 -3.31 -7.27 -9.21
N ASP A 27 -4.11 -6.93 -10.22
CA ASP A 27 -4.45 -5.54 -10.54
C ASP A 27 -4.97 -4.74 -9.33
N GLU A 28 -5.99 -5.27 -8.65
CA GLU A 28 -6.73 -4.59 -7.57
C GLU A 28 -6.67 -5.35 -6.24
N HIS A 29 -5.91 -6.44 -6.18
CA HIS A 29 -5.85 -7.32 -5.01
C HIS A 29 -4.42 -7.64 -4.63
N ILE A 30 -4.18 -7.76 -3.33
CA ILE A 30 -2.95 -8.30 -2.75
C ILE A 30 -3.28 -9.50 -1.86
N THR A 31 -2.50 -10.56 -2.04
CA THR A 31 -2.61 -11.80 -1.25
C THR A 31 -1.63 -11.75 -0.09
N LEU A 32 -2.16 -11.77 1.13
CA LEU A 32 -1.43 -11.64 2.39
C LEU A 32 -1.67 -12.88 3.27
N ALA A 33 -0.65 -13.33 4.01
CA ALA A 33 -0.84 -14.23 5.15
C ALA A 33 -0.33 -13.56 6.42
N PRO A 34 -1.22 -13.24 7.40
CA PRO A 34 -0.76 -12.78 8.71
C PRO A 34 0.02 -13.89 9.42
N HIS A 35 1.02 -13.49 10.24
CA HIS A 35 1.73 -14.44 11.10
C HIS A 35 0.79 -15.13 12.10
N GLU A 36 -0.20 -14.40 12.62
CA GLU A 36 -1.24 -14.89 13.52
C GLU A 36 -2.62 -14.64 12.92
N MET A 37 -3.33 -15.71 12.56
CA MET A 37 -4.61 -15.60 11.84
C MET A 37 -5.76 -15.06 12.72
N SER A 38 -5.64 -15.10 14.05
CA SER A 38 -6.63 -14.54 14.98
C SER A 38 -6.67 -13.01 14.97
N ASP A 39 -5.63 -12.37 14.47
CA ASP A 39 -5.42 -10.93 14.59
C ASP A 39 -6.00 -10.15 13.39
N TRP A 40 -6.83 -10.82 12.58
CA TRP A 40 -7.28 -10.26 11.31
C TRP A 40 -8.72 -10.62 10.95
N SER A 41 -9.46 -9.62 10.48
CA SER A 41 -10.85 -9.72 10.04
C SER A 41 -11.09 -8.91 8.75
N VAL A 42 -12.13 -9.29 8.00
CA VAL A 42 -12.55 -8.53 6.82
C VAL A 42 -12.96 -7.12 7.23
N GLY A 43 -12.38 -6.12 6.56
CA GLY A 43 -12.61 -4.69 6.84
C GLY A 43 -11.50 -4.04 7.66
N ASP A 44 -10.57 -4.82 8.23
CA ASP A 44 -9.41 -4.28 8.91
C ASP A 44 -8.49 -3.53 7.94
N ARG A 45 -7.89 -2.44 8.42
CA ARG A 45 -6.93 -1.65 7.67
C ARG A 45 -5.53 -2.19 7.91
N VAL A 46 -4.75 -2.27 6.83
CA VAL A 46 -3.33 -2.66 6.87
C VAL A 46 -2.46 -1.55 6.32
N ARG A 47 -1.22 -1.46 6.82
CA ARG A 47 -0.18 -0.56 6.28
C ARG A 47 0.84 -1.41 5.54
N LEU A 48 1.09 -1.06 4.28
CA LEU A 48 2.01 -1.76 3.40
C LEU A 48 3.12 -0.82 3.00
N TRP A 49 4.34 -1.33 2.93
CA TRP A 49 5.51 -0.58 2.51
C TRP A 49 5.80 -0.85 1.03
N PRO A 50 5.86 0.18 0.16
CA PRO A 50 6.15 -0.04 -1.25
C PRO A 50 7.58 -0.55 -1.45
N ALA A 51 7.77 -1.44 -2.42
CA ALA A 51 9.10 -1.92 -2.82
C ALA A 51 9.96 -0.82 -3.46
N HIS A 52 9.31 0.11 -4.18
CA HIS A 52 9.96 1.23 -4.85
C HIS A 52 9.06 2.47 -4.75
N VAL A 53 9.62 3.56 -4.24
CA VAL A 53 8.88 4.77 -3.88
C VAL A 53 8.37 5.49 -5.12
N ASP A 54 9.25 5.89 -6.02
CA ASP A 54 8.95 6.74 -7.18
C ASP A 54 7.83 6.19 -8.09
N PRO A 55 7.88 4.91 -8.56
CA PRO A 55 6.81 4.37 -9.40
C PRO A 55 5.52 4.11 -8.62
N THR A 56 5.59 3.90 -7.30
CA THR A 56 4.37 3.82 -6.48
C THR A 56 3.71 5.18 -6.40
N VAL A 57 4.46 6.23 -6.04
CA VAL A 57 3.96 7.60 -5.92
C VAL A 57 3.32 8.06 -7.24
N ALA A 58 3.90 7.69 -8.38
CA ALA A 58 3.36 8.02 -9.70
C ALA A 58 1.97 7.39 -10.01
N GLN A 59 1.49 6.43 -9.21
CA GLN A 59 0.13 5.87 -9.34
C GLN A 59 -0.93 6.66 -8.56
N HIS A 60 -0.53 7.59 -7.68
CA HIS A 60 -1.42 8.28 -6.75
C HIS A 60 -1.50 9.78 -7.03
N GLU A 61 -2.66 10.39 -6.77
CA GLU A 61 -2.90 11.81 -7.02
C GLU A 61 -2.55 12.71 -5.83
N GLN A 62 -2.42 12.13 -4.64
CA GLN A 62 -2.16 12.87 -3.41
C GLN A 62 -1.52 11.98 -2.34
N PHE A 63 -0.84 12.63 -1.39
CA PHE A 63 -0.47 12.05 -0.11
C PHE A 63 -1.49 12.46 0.96
N TRP A 64 -1.86 11.49 1.80
CA TRP A 64 -2.49 11.77 3.07
C TRP A 64 -1.42 11.85 4.16
N ILE A 65 -1.29 13.00 4.81
CA ILE A 65 -0.34 13.18 5.90
C ILE A 65 -1.01 12.79 7.20
N VAL A 66 -0.36 11.92 7.97
CA VAL A 66 -0.93 11.34 9.18
C VAL A 66 -0.04 11.53 10.40
N ASP A 67 -0.66 11.74 11.56
CA ASP A 67 -0.06 11.59 12.88
C ASP A 67 -0.78 10.45 13.61
N GLY A 68 -0.09 9.32 13.76
CA GLY A 68 -0.71 8.05 14.17
C GLY A 68 -1.78 7.62 13.17
N ASP A 69 -3.04 7.62 13.60
CA ASP A 69 -4.22 7.30 12.78
C ASP A 69 -5.04 8.54 12.39
N SER A 70 -4.61 9.74 12.79
CA SER A 70 -5.29 11.00 12.46
C SER A 70 -4.73 11.59 11.17
N ILE A 71 -5.61 11.98 10.25
CA ILE A 71 -5.21 12.74 9.06
C ILE A 71 -5.01 14.20 9.48
N VAL A 72 -3.83 14.76 9.19
CA VAL A 72 -3.47 16.13 9.55
C VAL A 72 -3.35 17.06 8.34
N ASP A 73 -3.10 16.50 7.15
CA ASP A 73 -2.99 17.28 5.91
C ASP A 73 -3.19 16.40 4.66
N ARG A 74 -3.30 17.04 3.50
CA ARG A 74 -3.39 16.41 2.18
C ARG A 74 -2.54 17.17 1.17
N TRP A 75 -1.53 16.51 0.60
CA TRP A 75 -0.63 17.13 -0.37
C TRP A 75 -0.89 16.56 -1.75
N GLU A 76 -1.00 17.41 -2.76
CA GLU A 76 -1.19 16.97 -4.16
C GLU A 76 0.12 16.44 -4.75
N ILE A 77 0.03 15.45 -5.64
CA ILE A 77 1.16 14.91 -6.41
C ILE A 77 1.07 15.51 -7.83
N ASP A 78 1.51 16.76 -7.97
CA ASP A 78 1.21 17.62 -9.13
C ASP A 78 1.94 17.24 -10.42
N LEU A 79 3.05 16.51 -10.31
CA LEU A 79 3.88 16.10 -11.46
C LEU A 79 3.66 14.63 -11.85
N ARG A 80 2.54 14.04 -11.46
CA ARG A 80 2.18 12.68 -11.86
C ARG A 80 2.06 12.58 -13.38
N GLY A 81 2.89 11.75 -14.01
CA GLY A 81 2.85 11.47 -15.45
C GLY A 81 3.44 12.56 -16.34
N TRP A 82 4.19 13.50 -15.77
CA TRP A 82 4.94 14.54 -16.49
C TRP A 82 6.40 14.14 -16.76
#